data_AF-A0A9D1CS85-F1
#
_entry.id   AF-A0A9D1CS85-F1
#
_cell.length_a   1.000
_cell.length_b   1.000
_cell.length_c   1.000
_cell.angle_alpha   90.00
_cell.angle_beta   90.00
_cell.angle_gamma   90.00
#
_symmetry.space_group_name_H-M   'P 1'
#
loop_
_entity.id
_entity.type
_entity.pdbx_description
1 polymer ?
#
loop_
_entity_poly.entity_id
_entity_poly.type
_entity_poly.pdbx_seq_one_letter_code
_entity_poly.pdbx_strand_id
1 'polypeptide(L)'
;MSMNLTVSSAPHIRGKDNTRRIMLDVLIALVPALIAAVYFYGERALVLTIVSVAACVVFEALLCLVLRRPMSVGDLSAVVTGVLLAFSLPHSCPYWVVIIGDAFAIIVVKGIVGGLGQNVFNPALGGRAFIMLLWPSAVTRYGYTYVAPFEFGSVDIVSSSTPLQTMSRSVLPDTSLFDMFLGNGLLGCIGEVCTLALLIGFAYLLYRKVISWRIPVAYIGAVAVLTLVFYKGDNALSWMLYSILGGGVMLGAIFMATDYATSPSLPAAQIVYGIGCGVLTVIIRYFGIFPEGVTYAILIMNACAWALDRAFPIRRFGVVKGGAGK
;
A
#
# COMPACT_ATOMS: atom_id res chain seq x y z
N MET A 1 -57.75 -22.78 17.88
CA MET A 1 -56.27 -22.89 18.00
C MET A 1 -55.66 -21.94 16.99
N SER A 2 -55.10 -20.80 17.43
CA SER A 2 -54.35 -19.92 16.52
C SER A 2 -52.99 -20.55 16.22
N MET A 3 -52.70 -20.82 14.96
CA MET A 3 -51.40 -21.32 14.53
C MET A 3 -50.34 -20.23 14.74
N ASN A 4 -49.45 -20.43 15.72
CA ASN A 4 -48.32 -19.55 15.96
C ASN A 4 -47.19 -19.91 14.98
N LEU A 5 -47.18 -19.27 13.81
CA LEU A 5 -46.16 -19.44 12.79
C LEU A 5 -44.99 -18.50 13.08
N THR A 6 -43.86 -19.05 13.52
CA THR A 6 -42.61 -18.29 13.70
C THR A 6 -41.96 -18.05 12.34
N VAL A 7 -41.96 -16.81 11.88
CA VAL A 7 -41.20 -16.39 10.69
C VAL A 7 -39.71 -16.35 11.05
N SER A 8 -39.01 -17.44 10.79
CA SER A 8 -37.55 -17.52 10.90
C SER A 8 -36.91 -17.09 9.59
N SER A 9 -35.90 -16.23 9.66
CA SER A 9 -35.00 -15.98 8.53
C SER A 9 -34.34 -17.28 8.06
N ALA A 10 -34.05 -17.38 6.76
CA ALA A 10 -33.36 -18.55 6.19
C ALA A 10 -32.03 -18.82 6.92
N PRO A 11 -31.64 -20.08 7.15
CA PRO A 11 -30.40 -20.41 7.83
C PRO A 11 -29.20 -20.01 6.96
N HIS A 12 -28.59 -18.87 7.25
CA HIS A 12 -27.31 -18.48 6.69
C HIS A 12 -26.20 -19.21 7.44
N ILE A 13 -25.54 -20.17 6.79
CA ILE A 13 -24.31 -20.79 7.31
C ILE A 13 -23.25 -19.69 7.35
N ARG A 14 -22.92 -19.21 8.55
CA ARG A 14 -21.86 -18.22 8.73
C ARG A 14 -20.51 -18.86 8.38
N GLY A 15 -19.84 -18.31 7.38
CA GLY A 15 -18.46 -18.65 7.06
C GLY A 15 -17.53 -18.33 8.24
N LYS A 16 -16.37 -19.00 8.28
CA LYS A 16 -15.35 -18.76 9.31
C LYS A 16 -14.51 -17.50 9.05
N ASP A 17 -14.69 -16.85 7.91
CA ASP A 17 -13.90 -15.70 7.48
C ASP A 17 -14.56 -14.41 7.98
N ASN A 18 -13.77 -13.61 8.71
CA ASN A 18 -14.20 -12.34 9.26
C ASN A 18 -13.16 -11.28 8.89
N THR A 19 -13.57 -10.02 8.76
CA THR A 19 -12.71 -8.88 8.40
C THR A 19 -11.46 -8.83 9.27
N ARG A 20 -11.60 -9.04 10.58
CA ARG A 20 -10.49 -9.12 11.53
C ARG A 20 -9.45 -10.19 11.16
N ARG A 21 -9.87 -11.36 10.67
CA ARG A 21 -8.96 -12.45 10.27
C ARG A 21 -8.19 -12.09 9.00
N ILE A 22 -8.88 -11.50 8.02
CA ILE A 22 -8.27 -11.02 6.78
C ILE A 22 -7.21 -9.96 7.10
N MET A 23 -7.54 -8.96 7.93
CA MET A 23 -6.60 -7.91 8.33
C MET A 23 -5.43 -8.47 9.15
N LEU A 24 -5.67 -9.47 9.99
CA LEU A 24 -4.63 -10.15 10.75
C LEU A 24 -3.66 -10.92 9.82
N ASP A 25 -4.17 -11.61 8.79
CA ASP A 25 -3.33 -12.28 7.81
C ASP A 25 -2.44 -11.28 7.04
N VAL A 26 -2.95 -10.09 6.73
CA VAL A 26 -2.15 -8.98 6.14
C VAL A 26 -1.05 -8.52 7.09
N LEU A 27 -1.35 -8.35 8.39
CA LEU A 27 -0.34 -7.99 9.38
C LEU A 27 0.74 -9.07 9.50
N ILE A 28 0.36 -10.36 9.55
CA ILE A 28 1.32 -11.48 9.57
C ILE A 28 2.22 -11.44 8.34
N ALA A 29 1.64 -11.17 7.16
CA ALA A 29 2.40 -11.09 5.92
C ALA A 29 3.42 -9.93 5.89
N LEU A 30 3.19 -8.86 6.67
CA LEU A 30 4.11 -7.72 6.80
C LEU A 30 5.20 -7.94 7.86
N VAL A 31 5.05 -8.92 8.76
CA VAL A 31 6.05 -9.19 9.83
C VAL A 31 7.45 -9.48 9.29
N PRO A 32 7.66 -10.33 8.25
CA PRO A 32 9.00 -10.56 7.71
C PRO A 32 9.66 -9.27 7.21
N ALA A 33 8.88 -8.39 6.57
CA ALA A 33 9.36 -7.10 6.10
C ALA A 33 9.67 -6.14 7.27
N LEU A 34 8.87 -6.16 8.35
CA LEU A 34 9.18 -5.42 9.58
C LEU A 34 10.51 -5.88 10.19
N ILE A 35 10.71 -7.19 10.33
CA ILE A 35 11.94 -7.77 10.90
C ILE A 35 13.15 -7.34 10.08
N ALA A 36 13.06 -7.44 8.75
CA ALA A 36 14.12 -6.96 7.86
C ALA A 36 14.38 -5.47 8.05
N ALA A 37 13.33 -4.64 8.07
CA ALA A 37 13.49 -3.20 8.28
C ALA A 37 14.14 -2.85 9.62
N VAL A 38 13.81 -3.57 10.70
CA VAL A 38 14.45 -3.38 12.01
C VAL A 38 15.90 -3.84 12.00
N TYR A 39 16.25 -4.90 11.27
CA TYR A 39 17.62 -5.36 11.13
C TYR A 39 18.51 -4.32 10.41
N PHE A 40 18.00 -3.70 9.34
CA PHE A 40 18.79 -2.76 8.52
C PHE A 40 18.74 -1.30 9.00
N TYR A 41 17.58 -0.80 9.44
CA TYR A 41 17.41 0.57 9.92
C TYR A 41 17.40 0.71 11.44
N GLY A 42 17.52 -0.41 12.15
CA GLY A 42 17.54 -0.44 13.60
C GLY A 42 16.14 -0.27 14.23
N GLU A 43 16.17 -0.10 15.54
CA GLU A 43 15.00 0.00 16.41
C GLU A 43 14.10 1.23 16.12
N ARG A 44 14.64 2.28 15.48
CA ARG A 44 13.85 3.46 15.11
C ARG A 44 12.71 3.14 14.14
N ALA A 45 12.94 2.22 13.20
CA ALA A 45 11.89 1.76 12.29
C ALA A 45 10.73 1.10 13.06
N LEU A 46 11.05 0.32 14.11
CA LEU A 46 10.04 -0.28 14.97
C LEU A 46 9.25 0.79 15.73
N VAL A 47 9.94 1.73 16.38
CA VAL A 47 9.27 2.79 17.15
C VAL A 47 8.36 3.63 16.24
N LEU A 48 8.81 3.98 15.03
CA LEU A 48 8.00 4.73 14.07
C LEU A 48 6.72 3.97 13.70
N THR A 49 6.82 2.67 13.43
CA THR A 49 5.66 1.83 13.13
C THR A 49 4.70 1.73 14.32
N ILE A 50 5.20 1.59 15.54
CA ILE A 50 4.38 1.52 16.76
C ILE A 50 3.66 2.84 17.01
N VAL A 51 4.37 3.98 16.88
CA VAL A 51 3.78 5.32 17.04
C VAL A 51 2.67 5.54 16.02
N SER A 52 2.88 5.14 14.76
CA SER A 52 1.88 5.29 13.71
C SER A 52 0.64 4.42 13.98
N VAL A 53 0.84 3.16 14.35
CA VAL A 53 -0.26 2.25 14.72
C VAL A 53 -1.05 2.80 15.90
N ALA A 54 -0.37 3.25 16.95
CA ALA A 54 -1.00 3.82 18.14
C ALA A 54 -1.82 5.07 17.77
N ALA A 55 -1.26 5.97 16.97
CA ALA A 55 -1.95 7.16 16.49
C ALA A 55 -3.20 6.80 15.68
N CYS A 56 -3.10 5.90 14.70
CA CYS A 56 -4.26 5.45 13.91
C CYS A 56 -5.37 4.85 14.78
N VAL A 57 -5.03 4.01 15.75
CA VAL A 57 -6.00 3.38 16.66
C VAL A 57 -6.68 4.43 17.54
N VAL A 58 -5.91 5.39 18.08
CA VAL A 58 -6.45 6.48 18.88
C VAL A 58 -7.39 7.36 18.04
N PHE A 59 -7.00 7.76 16.83
CA PHE A 59 -7.85 8.58 15.98
C PHE A 59 -9.12 7.84 15.55
N GLU A 60 -9.06 6.54 15.28
CA GLU A 60 -10.26 5.75 14.96
C GLU A 60 -11.19 5.66 16.18
N ALA A 61 -10.65 5.38 17.36
CA ALA A 61 -11.42 5.34 18.60
C ALA A 61 -12.09 6.69 18.92
N LEU A 62 -11.35 7.78 18.79
CA LEU A 62 -11.86 9.15 18.99
C LEU A 62 -12.95 9.48 17.98
N LEU A 63 -12.76 9.12 16.71
CA LEU A 63 -13.77 9.36 15.68
C LEU A 63 -15.05 8.56 15.95
N CYS A 64 -14.95 7.29 16.34
CA CYS A 64 -16.09 6.48 16.75
C CYS A 64 -16.84 7.09 17.93
N LEU A 65 -16.10 7.62 18.92
CA LEU A 65 -16.69 8.28 20.09
C LEU A 65 -17.43 9.56 19.71
N VAL A 66 -16.81 10.42 18.89
CA VAL A 66 -17.41 11.69 18.43
C VAL A 66 -18.64 11.44 17.56
N LEU A 67 -18.56 10.46 16.64
CA LEU A 67 -19.66 10.10 15.76
C LEU A 67 -20.71 9.19 16.41
N ARG A 68 -20.53 8.82 17.69
CA ARG A 68 -21.38 7.89 18.45
C ARG A 68 -21.64 6.57 17.72
N ARG A 69 -20.62 6.06 17.03
CA ARG A 69 -20.64 4.79 16.30
C ARG A 69 -20.09 3.67 17.18
N PRO A 70 -20.44 2.39 16.93
CA PRO A 70 -19.79 1.28 17.60
C PRO A 70 -18.28 1.32 17.35
N MET A 71 -17.49 0.91 18.35
CA MET A 71 -16.03 0.92 18.23
C MET A 71 -15.55 -0.08 17.17
N SER A 72 -15.01 0.41 16.06
CA SER A 72 -14.48 -0.39 14.94
C SER A 72 -13.03 -0.84 15.11
N VAL A 73 -12.37 -0.45 16.22
CA VAL A 73 -10.96 -0.76 16.52
C VAL A 73 -10.69 -2.28 16.51
N GLY A 74 -11.71 -3.09 16.82
CA GLY A 74 -11.60 -4.56 16.83
C GLY A 74 -11.33 -5.21 15.47
N ASP A 75 -11.52 -4.48 14.36
CA ASP A 75 -11.35 -5.02 13.00
C ASP A 75 -9.92 -4.96 12.48
N LEU A 76 -8.97 -4.43 13.28
CA LEU A 76 -7.53 -4.29 12.97
C LEU A 76 -7.19 -3.42 11.74
N SER A 77 -8.17 -2.79 11.12
CA SER A 77 -7.92 -2.00 9.91
C SER A 77 -7.15 -0.69 10.14
N ALA A 78 -7.33 -0.01 11.29
CA ALA A 78 -6.45 1.11 11.67
C ALA A 78 -5.01 0.64 11.89
N VAL A 79 -4.82 -0.56 12.44
CA VAL A 79 -3.48 -1.13 12.63
C VAL A 79 -2.81 -1.35 11.28
N VAL A 80 -3.50 -1.98 10.32
CA VAL A 80 -2.98 -2.15 8.95
C VAL A 80 -2.68 -0.80 8.30
N THR A 81 -3.55 0.19 8.49
CA THR A 81 -3.35 1.55 7.94
C THR A 81 -2.06 2.18 8.48
N GLY A 82 -1.86 2.16 9.80
CA GLY A 82 -0.65 2.71 10.43
C GLY A 82 0.62 1.96 10.03
N VAL A 83 0.59 0.62 9.98
CA VAL A 83 1.76 -0.15 9.51
C VAL A 83 2.11 0.21 8.06
N LEU A 84 1.12 0.23 7.16
CA LEU A 84 1.36 0.54 5.75
C LEU A 84 1.81 2.00 5.53
N LEU A 85 1.27 2.95 6.28
CA LEU A 85 1.72 4.35 6.22
C LEU A 85 3.16 4.46 6.71
N ALA A 86 3.50 3.87 7.86
CA ALA A 86 4.86 3.84 8.38
C ALA A 86 5.85 3.18 7.40
N PHE A 87 5.46 2.06 6.77
CA PHE A 87 6.30 1.36 5.80
C PHE A 87 6.56 2.18 4.55
N SER A 88 5.64 3.06 4.21
CA SER A 88 5.83 3.96 3.10
C SER A 88 6.81 5.09 3.42
N LEU A 89 7.09 5.40 4.68
CA LEU A 89 7.94 6.52 5.07
C LEU A 89 9.39 6.08 5.34
N PRO A 90 10.37 6.99 5.24
CA PRO A 90 11.72 6.72 5.69
C PRO A 90 11.77 6.63 7.22
N HIS A 91 12.74 5.87 7.76
CA HIS A 91 12.95 5.71 9.20
C HIS A 91 13.30 7.03 9.91
N SER A 92 13.82 8.00 9.17
CA SER A 92 14.20 9.34 9.61
C SER A 92 13.01 10.26 9.86
N CYS A 93 11.81 9.93 9.36
CA CYS A 93 10.65 10.81 9.39
C CYS A 93 10.31 11.21 10.84
N PRO A 94 10.10 12.51 11.14
CA PRO A 94 9.74 12.93 12.50
C PRO A 94 8.38 12.38 12.92
N TYR A 95 8.28 11.88 14.15
CA TYR A 95 7.07 11.22 14.66
C TYR A 95 5.81 12.09 14.58
N TRP A 96 5.94 13.40 14.82
CA TRP A 96 4.80 14.32 14.77
C TRP A 96 4.21 14.43 13.34
N VAL A 97 5.04 14.34 12.30
CA VAL A 97 4.58 14.36 10.90
C VAL A 97 3.77 13.11 10.60
N VAL A 98 4.26 11.96 11.07
CA VAL A 98 3.58 10.66 10.93
C VAL A 98 2.20 10.72 11.59
N ILE A 99 2.13 11.20 12.84
CA ILE A 99 0.88 11.34 13.60
C ILE A 99 -0.14 12.23 12.86
N ILE A 100 0.30 13.34 12.27
CA ILE A 100 -0.60 14.22 11.50
C ILE A 100 -1.09 13.50 10.22
N GLY A 101 -0.22 12.77 9.53
CA GLY A 101 -0.61 11.95 8.39
C GLY A 101 -1.60 10.84 8.75
N ASP A 102 -1.41 10.21 9.91
CA ASP A 102 -2.32 9.19 10.45
C ASP A 102 -3.69 9.78 10.79
N ALA A 103 -3.72 10.99 11.35
CA ALA A 103 -4.96 11.72 11.59
C ALA A 103 -5.71 11.96 10.27
N PHE A 104 -5.02 12.40 9.22
CA PHE A 104 -5.62 12.61 7.90
C PHE A 104 -6.12 11.29 7.29
N ALA A 105 -5.30 10.23 7.33
CA ALA A 105 -5.65 8.91 6.82
C ALA A 105 -6.94 8.37 7.48
N ILE A 106 -7.02 8.45 8.81
CA ILE A 106 -8.14 7.88 9.56
C ILE A 106 -9.37 8.79 9.53
N ILE A 107 -9.21 10.08 9.80
CA ILE A 107 -10.35 11.00 9.94
C ILE A 107 -10.91 11.33 8.56
N VAL A 108 -10.07 11.77 7.63
CA VAL A 108 -10.51 12.32 6.34
C VAL A 108 -10.75 11.20 5.33
N VAL A 109 -9.76 10.32 5.13
CA VAL A 109 -9.83 9.34 4.04
C VAL A 109 -10.75 8.18 4.40
N LYS A 110 -10.62 7.64 5.62
CA LYS A 110 -11.44 6.51 6.08
C LYS A 110 -12.74 6.94 6.76
N GLY A 111 -12.65 7.95 7.62
CA GLY A 111 -13.71 8.30 8.58
C GLY A 111 -14.91 8.98 7.95
N ILE A 112 -14.68 10.06 7.19
CA ILE A 112 -15.74 10.87 6.57
C ILE A 112 -16.59 10.04 5.60
N VAL A 113 -15.97 9.09 4.89
CA VAL A 113 -16.65 8.30 3.85
C VAL A 113 -17.51 7.17 4.43
N GLY A 114 -17.40 6.89 5.72
CA GLY A 114 -18.28 5.95 6.42
C GLY A 114 -17.57 4.78 7.10
N GLY A 115 -16.25 4.63 6.92
CA GLY A 115 -15.44 3.61 7.56
C GLY A 115 -15.10 2.44 6.63
N LEU A 116 -14.80 1.27 7.23
CA LEU A 116 -14.32 0.11 6.49
C LEU A 116 -15.25 -0.32 5.36
N GLY A 117 -14.69 -0.53 4.16
CA GLY A 117 -15.41 -0.99 2.98
C GLY A 117 -16.16 0.11 2.22
N GLN A 118 -16.18 1.35 2.72
CA GLN A 118 -16.74 2.50 2.02
C GLN A 118 -15.66 3.49 1.52
N ASN A 119 -14.39 3.23 1.84
CA ASN A 119 -13.29 4.10 1.45
C ASN A 119 -13.11 4.11 -0.07
N VAL A 120 -13.18 5.29 -0.67
CA VAL A 120 -12.88 5.47 -2.10
C VAL A 120 -11.38 5.36 -2.36
N PHE A 121 -10.55 5.81 -1.41
CA PHE A 121 -9.10 5.84 -1.52
C PHE A 121 -8.45 5.00 -0.43
N ASN A 122 -7.25 4.49 -0.70
CA ASN A 122 -6.49 3.74 0.29
C ASN A 122 -6.04 4.72 1.40
N PRO A 123 -6.46 4.54 2.66
CA PRO A 123 -6.20 5.50 3.72
C PRO A 123 -4.72 5.77 3.97
N ALA A 124 -3.89 4.72 3.97
CA ALA A 124 -2.45 4.84 4.21
C ALA A 124 -1.77 5.67 3.11
N LEU A 125 -2.12 5.40 1.85
CA LEU A 125 -1.61 6.19 0.71
C LEU A 125 -2.13 7.63 0.72
N GLY A 126 -3.37 7.85 1.15
CA GLY A 126 -3.92 9.20 1.32
C GLY A 126 -3.16 10.00 2.38
N GLY A 127 -2.86 9.38 3.53
CA GLY A 127 -2.01 9.97 4.57
C GLY A 127 -0.60 10.28 4.06
N ARG A 128 0.02 9.34 3.33
CA ARG A 128 1.32 9.57 2.67
C ARG A 128 1.28 10.75 1.70
N ALA A 129 0.29 10.79 0.81
CA ALA A 129 0.16 11.87 -0.18
C ALA A 129 -0.01 13.24 0.51
N PHE A 130 -0.72 13.28 1.63
CA PHE A 130 -0.88 14.48 2.44
C PHE A 130 0.42 14.93 3.09
N ILE A 131 1.18 14.01 3.70
CA ILE A 131 2.51 14.32 4.24
C ILE A 131 3.43 14.84 3.13
N MET A 132 3.43 14.18 1.97
CA MET A 132 4.28 14.55 0.84
C MET A 132 3.94 15.93 0.26
N LEU A 133 2.67 16.34 0.32
CA LEU A 133 2.21 17.67 -0.08
C LEU A 133 2.71 18.77 0.87
N LEU A 134 2.61 18.55 2.20
CA LEU A 134 2.90 19.58 3.20
C LEU A 134 4.36 19.59 3.66
N TRP A 135 4.98 18.41 3.75
CA TRP A 135 6.35 18.21 4.24
C TRP A 135 7.11 17.24 3.33
N PRO A 136 7.36 17.59 2.05
CA PRO A 136 8.08 16.73 1.12
C PRO A 136 9.46 16.34 1.64
N SER A 137 10.16 17.25 2.33
CA SER A 137 11.48 17.00 2.92
C SER A 137 11.48 15.93 4.02
N ALA A 138 10.36 15.70 4.71
CA ALA A 138 10.25 14.66 5.71
C ALA A 138 10.19 13.26 5.10
N VAL A 139 9.73 13.15 3.84
CA VAL A 139 9.58 11.88 3.12
C VAL A 139 10.78 11.59 2.21
N THR A 140 11.47 12.62 1.72
CA THR A 140 12.57 12.47 0.75
C THR A 140 13.97 12.51 1.35
N ARG A 141 14.11 12.69 2.67
CA ARG A 141 15.40 12.66 3.37
C ARG A 141 15.74 11.25 3.84
N TYR A 142 16.66 10.61 3.12
CA TYR A 142 17.20 9.30 3.44
C TYR A 142 18.66 9.42 3.89
N GLY A 143 19.08 8.66 4.89
CA GLY A 143 20.50 8.62 5.27
C GLY A 143 20.84 7.41 6.12
N TYR A 144 22.14 7.12 6.18
CA TYR A 144 22.72 6.01 6.95
C TYR A 144 23.00 6.37 8.41
N THR A 145 22.84 7.64 8.78
CA THR A 145 23.08 8.11 10.14
C THR A 145 22.16 7.35 11.08
N TYR A 146 22.74 6.66 12.07
CA TYR A 146 21.96 6.08 13.15
C TYR A 146 21.23 7.21 13.86
N VAL A 147 19.92 7.04 13.98
CA VAL A 147 19.09 8.00 14.68
C VAL A 147 18.50 7.31 15.90
N ALA A 148 18.69 7.94 17.06
CA ALA A 148 18.17 7.40 18.31
C ALA A 148 16.64 7.23 18.26
N PRO A 149 16.09 6.25 18.98
CA PRO A 149 14.71 5.78 18.80
C PRO A 149 13.70 6.68 19.49
N PHE A 150 14.14 7.45 20.48
CA PHE A 150 13.32 8.38 21.24
C PHE A 150 13.65 9.84 20.92
N GLU A 151 14.27 10.08 19.76
CA GLU A 151 14.55 11.42 19.26
C GLU A 151 13.33 11.95 18.51
N PHE A 152 12.54 12.79 19.19
CA PHE A 152 11.30 13.40 18.66
C PHE A 152 11.53 14.66 17.83
N GLY A 153 12.76 15.19 17.84
CA GLY A 153 13.16 16.40 17.13
C GLY A 153 13.54 16.19 15.66
N SER A 154 13.91 17.29 14.99
CA SER A 154 14.49 17.24 13.65
C SER A 154 15.94 16.76 13.75
N VAL A 155 16.21 15.60 13.15
CA VAL A 155 17.56 15.03 13.15
C VAL A 155 18.33 15.50 11.93
N ASP A 156 19.55 15.96 12.16
CA ASP A 156 20.48 16.28 11.08
C ASP A 156 21.04 14.98 10.52
N ILE A 157 20.73 14.74 9.24
CA ILE A 157 21.03 13.51 8.53
C ILE A 157 21.64 13.95 7.21
N VAL A 158 22.81 13.39 6.91
CA VAL A 158 23.47 13.57 5.62
C VAL A 158 22.64 12.84 4.58
N SER A 159 21.90 13.62 3.79
CA SER A 159 21.00 13.09 2.78
C SER A 159 21.81 12.33 1.73
N SER A 160 21.49 11.05 1.56
CA SER A 160 22.08 10.18 0.55
C SER A 160 21.03 9.86 -0.52
N SER A 161 21.46 9.72 -1.78
CA SER A 161 20.55 9.41 -2.88
C SER A 161 20.10 7.95 -2.81
N THR A 162 18.79 7.71 -2.90
CA THR A 162 18.28 6.36 -3.11
C THR A 162 18.62 5.85 -4.51
N PRO A 163 18.70 4.53 -4.75
CA PRO A 163 18.95 4.00 -6.10
C PRO A 163 17.99 4.56 -7.15
N LEU A 164 16.72 4.77 -6.78
CA LEU A 164 15.72 5.35 -7.67
C LEU A 164 15.96 6.85 -7.94
N GLN A 165 16.45 7.60 -6.96
CA GLN A 165 16.86 9.00 -7.18
C GLN A 165 18.06 9.08 -8.12
N THR A 166 19.01 8.15 -8.05
CA THR A 166 20.11 8.06 -9.02
C THR A 166 19.57 7.78 -10.42
N MET A 167 18.61 6.86 -10.56
CA MET A 167 17.94 6.59 -11.83
C MET A 167 17.17 7.79 -12.37
N SER A 168 16.60 8.65 -11.52
CA SER A 168 15.93 9.87 -12.02
C SER A 168 16.88 10.79 -12.80
N ARG A 169 18.19 10.68 -12.58
CA ARG A 169 19.26 11.38 -13.32
C ARG A 169 19.76 10.61 -14.55
N SER A 170 19.02 9.59 -14.99
CA SER A 170 19.38 8.71 -16.13
C SER A 170 20.72 7.98 -15.97
N VAL A 171 21.10 7.66 -14.74
CA VAL A 171 22.31 6.88 -14.42
C VAL A 171 21.91 5.61 -13.67
N LEU A 172 22.55 4.49 -13.99
CA LEU A 172 22.32 3.23 -13.28
C LEU A 172 22.91 3.31 -11.85
N PRO A 173 22.24 2.74 -10.84
CA PRO A 173 22.80 2.69 -9.49
C PRO A 173 24.07 1.83 -9.42
N ASP A 174 25.04 2.25 -8.60
CA ASP A 174 26.26 1.48 -8.33
C ASP A 174 26.00 0.28 -7.40
N THR A 175 24.84 0.22 -6.77
CA THR A 175 24.43 -0.86 -5.86
C THR A 175 24.15 -2.15 -6.65
N SER A 176 24.64 -3.29 -6.19
CA SER A 176 24.37 -4.56 -6.87
C SER A 176 22.87 -4.94 -6.80
N LEU A 177 22.34 -5.56 -7.86
CA LEU A 177 20.96 -6.04 -7.90
C LEU A 177 20.64 -7.03 -6.78
N PHE A 178 21.62 -7.87 -6.42
CA PHE A 178 21.46 -8.87 -5.35
C PHE A 178 21.37 -8.20 -3.98
N ASP A 179 22.19 -7.17 -3.75
CA ASP A 179 22.10 -6.36 -2.54
C ASP A 179 20.79 -5.60 -2.47
N MET A 180 20.28 -5.09 -3.60
CA MET A 180 18.95 -4.48 -3.65
C MET A 180 17.82 -5.48 -3.37
N PHE A 181 17.97 -6.72 -3.82
CA PHE A 181 16.96 -7.76 -3.60
C PHE A 181 16.90 -8.21 -2.13
N LEU A 182 18.07 -8.31 -1.47
CA LEU A 182 18.20 -8.72 -0.07
C LEU A 182 18.03 -7.58 0.93
N GLY A 183 18.30 -6.33 0.52
CA GLY A 183 18.22 -5.15 1.38
C GLY A 183 19.55 -4.63 1.93
N ASN A 184 20.67 -5.16 1.45
CA ASN A 184 21.99 -4.73 1.90
C ASN A 184 22.29 -3.32 1.38
N GLY A 185 22.49 -2.36 2.29
CA GLY A 185 22.93 -1.00 1.93
C GLY A 185 21.90 -0.17 1.16
N LEU A 186 20.61 -0.53 1.25
CA LEU A 186 19.52 0.22 0.61
C LEU A 186 19.06 1.40 1.46
N LEU A 187 19.11 2.60 0.88
CA LEU A 187 18.41 3.77 1.38
C LEU A 187 17.04 3.84 0.73
N GLY A 188 16.00 3.97 1.54
CA GLY A 188 14.63 4.06 1.07
C GLY A 188 13.64 4.11 2.22
N CYS A 189 12.39 3.88 1.88
CA CYS A 189 11.31 3.76 2.83
C CYS A 189 11.44 2.42 3.60
N ILE A 190 10.89 2.36 4.82
CA ILE A 190 10.96 1.17 5.70
C ILE A 190 10.51 -0.11 4.97
N GLY A 191 9.50 -0.01 4.11
CA GLY A 191 8.96 -1.12 3.36
C GLY A 191 9.64 -1.41 2.02
N GLU A 192 10.65 -0.64 1.62
CA GLU A 192 11.44 -0.89 0.39
C GLU A 192 12.71 -1.71 0.64
N VAL A 193 13.04 -1.93 1.91
CA VAL A 193 14.33 -2.47 2.33
C VAL A 193 14.57 -3.86 1.77
N CYS A 194 13.63 -4.79 1.92
CA CYS A 194 13.86 -6.18 1.53
C CYS A 194 12.74 -6.67 0.62
N THR A 195 13.02 -6.73 -0.68
CA THR A 195 12.06 -7.25 -1.67
C THR A 195 11.74 -8.71 -1.41
N LEU A 196 12.74 -9.52 -1.01
CA LEU A 196 12.53 -10.93 -0.68
C LEU A 196 11.52 -11.09 0.48
N ALA A 197 11.61 -10.27 1.53
CA ALA A 197 10.67 -10.32 2.65
C ALA A 197 9.23 -9.98 2.22
N LEU A 198 9.07 -8.98 1.33
CA LEU A 198 7.75 -8.65 0.75
C LEU A 198 7.20 -9.81 -0.10
N LEU A 199 8.05 -10.50 -0.88
CA LEU A 199 7.65 -11.64 -1.70
C LEU A 199 7.24 -12.85 -0.85
N ILE A 200 7.90 -13.08 0.30
CA ILE A 200 7.46 -14.10 1.27
C ILE A 200 6.06 -13.76 1.79
N GLY A 201 5.82 -12.50 2.14
CA GLY A 201 4.49 -12.02 2.53
C GLY A 201 3.45 -12.20 1.42
N PHE A 202 3.82 -11.90 0.17
CA PHE A 202 2.97 -12.12 -1.00
C PHE A 202 2.58 -13.60 -1.18
N ALA A 203 3.56 -14.51 -1.11
CA ALA A 203 3.32 -15.94 -1.22
C ALA A 203 2.38 -16.44 -0.12
N TYR A 204 2.54 -15.94 1.11
CA TYR A 204 1.65 -16.26 2.22
C TYR A 204 0.20 -15.81 1.96
N LEU A 205 0.00 -14.57 1.49
CA LEU A 205 -1.34 -14.05 1.19
C LEU A 205 -2.02 -14.78 0.03
N LEU A 206 -1.26 -15.21 -0.97
CA LEU A 206 -1.75 -16.05 -2.06
C LEU A 206 -2.15 -17.45 -1.57
N TYR A 207 -1.33 -18.07 -0.72
CA TYR A 207 -1.62 -19.39 -0.14
C TYR A 207 -2.91 -19.36 0.69
N ARG A 208 -3.07 -18.32 1.51
CA ARG A 208 -4.29 -18.08 2.31
C ARG A 208 -5.49 -17.62 1.48
N LYS A 209 -5.32 -17.41 0.16
CA LYS A 209 -6.34 -16.91 -0.78
C LYS A 209 -6.99 -15.63 -0.30
N VAL A 210 -6.23 -14.82 0.42
CA VAL A 210 -6.64 -13.49 0.85
C VAL A 210 -6.66 -12.65 -0.43
N ILE A 211 -5.50 -12.38 -1.03
CA ILE A 211 -5.41 -11.54 -2.23
C ILE A 211 -5.48 -12.34 -3.53
N SER A 212 -5.88 -11.70 -4.62
CA SER A 212 -5.77 -12.26 -5.97
C SER A 212 -4.41 -11.91 -6.59
N TRP A 213 -3.85 -12.83 -7.36
CA TRP A 213 -2.57 -12.61 -8.06
C TRP A 213 -2.69 -11.63 -9.24
N ARG A 214 -3.91 -11.32 -9.68
CA ARG A 214 -4.18 -10.55 -10.90
C ARG A 214 -3.66 -9.12 -10.81
N ILE A 215 -3.97 -8.42 -9.71
CA ILE A 215 -3.57 -7.01 -9.54
C ILE A 215 -2.04 -6.89 -9.41
N PRO A 216 -1.36 -7.64 -8.51
CA PRO A 216 0.09 -7.48 -8.33
C PRO A 216 0.89 -7.85 -9.57
N VAL A 217 0.53 -8.96 -10.24
CA VAL A 217 1.23 -9.40 -11.46
C VAL A 217 0.99 -8.45 -12.62
N ALA A 218 -0.24 -7.94 -12.79
CA ALA A 218 -0.55 -6.97 -13.83
C ALA A 218 0.18 -5.63 -13.61
N TYR A 219 0.27 -5.18 -12.36
CA TYR A 219 1.01 -3.97 -11.99
C TYR A 219 2.51 -4.14 -12.25
N ILE A 220 3.15 -5.14 -11.64
CA ILE A 220 4.59 -5.37 -11.79
C ILE A 220 4.95 -5.62 -13.26
N GLY A 221 4.12 -6.40 -13.98
CA GLY A 221 4.29 -6.66 -15.41
C GLY A 221 4.21 -5.40 -16.27
N ALA A 222 3.26 -4.50 -15.99
CA ALA A 222 3.15 -3.23 -16.73
C ALA A 222 4.37 -2.33 -16.48
N VAL A 223 4.85 -2.23 -15.23
CA VAL A 223 6.08 -1.50 -14.91
C VAL A 223 7.28 -2.13 -15.62
N ALA A 224 7.40 -3.45 -15.59
CA ALA A 224 8.49 -4.19 -16.23
C ALA A 224 8.54 -3.93 -17.74
N VAL A 225 7.41 -4.08 -18.44
CA VAL A 225 7.34 -3.87 -19.89
C VAL A 225 7.66 -2.43 -20.27
N LEU A 226 7.07 -1.45 -19.59
CA LEU A 226 7.28 -0.05 -19.92
C LEU A 226 8.71 0.43 -19.62
N THR A 227 9.30 -0.01 -18.51
CA THR A 227 10.68 0.35 -18.16
C THR A 227 11.71 -0.36 -19.04
N LEU A 228 11.38 -1.55 -19.57
CA LEU A 228 12.20 -2.23 -20.57
C LEU A 228 12.14 -1.53 -21.94
N VAL A 229 10.95 -1.11 -22.39
CA VAL A 229 10.76 -0.44 -23.69
C VAL A 229 11.34 0.98 -23.67
N PHE A 230 11.12 1.73 -22.61
CA PHE A 230 11.57 3.12 -22.47
C PHE A 230 12.75 3.25 -21.52
N TYR A 231 13.77 2.40 -21.61
CA TYR A 231 14.92 2.51 -20.71
C TYR A 231 15.71 3.81 -20.92
N LYS A 232 16.31 4.35 -19.84
CA LYS A 232 17.16 5.54 -19.87
C LYS A 232 18.55 5.16 -19.33
N GLY A 233 19.43 4.67 -20.18
CA GLY A 233 20.79 4.23 -19.79
C GLY A 233 21.35 3.19 -20.75
N ASP A 234 22.45 2.54 -20.39
CA ASP A 234 23.15 1.62 -21.30
C ASP A 234 22.49 0.25 -21.44
N ASN A 235 21.79 -0.23 -20.41
CA ASN A 235 21.24 -1.59 -20.35
C ASN A 235 19.75 -1.60 -20.00
N ALA A 236 18.91 -2.07 -20.92
CA ALA A 236 17.46 -2.13 -20.73
C ALA A 236 17.02 -3.09 -19.61
N LEU A 237 17.67 -4.25 -19.50
CA LEU A 237 17.33 -5.25 -18.50
C LEU A 237 17.67 -4.81 -17.08
N SER A 238 18.85 -4.20 -16.87
CA SER A 238 19.21 -3.69 -15.54
C SER A 238 18.29 -2.55 -15.13
N TRP A 239 17.98 -1.64 -16.05
CA TRP A 239 17.04 -0.54 -15.80
C TRP A 239 15.66 -1.03 -15.36
N MET A 240 15.13 -2.05 -16.03
CA MET A 240 13.88 -2.69 -15.66
C MET A 240 13.95 -3.29 -14.25
N LEU A 241 14.99 -4.08 -13.96
CA LEU A 241 15.14 -4.75 -12.66
C LEU A 241 15.27 -3.73 -11.51
N TYR A 242 16.09 -2.70 -11.68
CA TYR A 242 16.21 -1.62 -10.68
C TYR A 242 14.90 -0.86 -10.50
N SER A 243 14.15 -0.61 -11.58
CA SER A 243 12.84 0.06 -11.50
C SER A 243 11.79 -0.75 -10.74
N ILE A 244 11.83 -2.08 -10.84
CA ILE A 244 10.88 -2.97 -10.15
C ILE A 244 11.25 -3.13 -8.67
N LEU A 245 12.54 -3.30 -8.39
CA LEU A 245 13.05 -3.52 -7.03
C LEU A 245 13.06 -2.23 -6.19
N GLY A 246 13.13 -1.06 -6.83
CA GLY A 246 13.17 0.24 -6.15
C GLY A 246 11.84 0.99 -6.09
N GLY A 247 11.73 1.92 -5.13
CA GLY A 247 10.68 2.94 -5.10
C GLY A 247 9.27 2.43 -4.83
N GLY A 248 9.17 1.41 -3.98
CA GLY A 248 7.92 1.04 -3.34
C GLY A 248 6.96 0.31 -4.26
N VAL A 249 7.36 -0.07 -5.48
CA VAL A 249 6.49 -0.77 -6.45
C VAL A 249 6.05 -2.12 -5.89
N MET A 250 6.98 -2.88 -5.31
CA MET A 250 6.66 -4.19 -4.72
C MET A 250 5.68 -4.04 -3.55
N LEU A 251 5.95 -3.13 -2.62
CA LEU A 251 5.07 -2.89 -1.49
C LEU A 251 3.69 -2.39 -1.95
N GLY A 252 3.67 -1.41 -2.85
CA GLY A 252 2.46 -0.83 -3.40
C GLY A 252 1.61 -1.86 -4.15
N ALA A 253 2.24 -2.66 -5.02
CA ALA A 253 1.55 -3.68 -5.79
C ALA A 253 0.98 -4.81 -4.93
N ILE A 254 1.72 -5.28 -3.92
CA ILE A 254 1.34 -6.45 -3.11
C ILE A 254 0.37 -6.09 -2.00
N PHE A 255 0.56 -4.96 -1.32
CA PHE A 255 -0.14 -4.64 -0.06
C PHE A 255 -1.07 -3.43 -0.13
N MET A 256 -0.94 -2.54 -1.12
CA MET A 256 -1.74 -1.31 -1.19
C MET A 256 -2.74 -1.29 -2.35
N ALA A 257 -2.33 -1.74 -3.53
CA ALA A 257 -3.19 -1.86 -4.72
C ALA A 257 -4.20 -3.01 -4.61
N THR A 258 -3.94 -3.98 -3.73
CA THR A 258 -4.79 -5.15 -3.45
C THR A 258 -5.80 -4.92 -2.32
N ASP A 259 -5.92 -3.68 -1.82
CA ASP A 259 -6.91 -3.34 -0.80
C ASP A 259 -8.34 -3.56 -1.33
N TYR A 260 -9.14 -4.36 -0.63
CA TYR A 260 -10.47 -4.80 -1.08
C TYR A 260 -11.49 -3.67 -1.16
N ALA A 261 -11.33 -2.63 -0.34
CA ALA A 261 -12.28 -1.53 -0.31
C ALA A 261 -12.16 -0.64 -1.56
N THR A 262 -10.95 -0.55 -2.13
CA THR A 262 -10.63 0.46 -3.15
C THR A 262 -10.29 -0.12 -4.52
N SER A 263 -10.11 -1.44 -4.61
CA SER A 263 -9.83 -2.14 -5.86
C SER A 263 -11.12 -2.70 -6.49
N PRO A 264 -11.17 -2.84 -7.83
CA PRO A 264 -12.35 -3.35 -8.51
C PRO A 264 -12.62 -4.83 -8.18
N SER A 265 -13.89 -5.20 -8.21
CA SER A 265 -14.36 -6.53 -7.84
C SER A 265 -14.26 -7.55 -8.99
N LEU A 266 -14.36 -7.12 -10.25
CA LEU A 266 -14.38 -8.02 -11.40
C LEU A 266 -12.97 -8.48 -11.83
N PRO A 267 -12.78 -9.77 -12.21
CA PRO A 267 -11.50 -10.30 -12.67
C PRO A 267 -10.83 -9.52 -13.81
N ALA A 268 -11.62 -9.09 -14.80
CA ALA A 268 -11.11 -8.34 -15.95
C ALA A 268 -10.74 -6.90 -15.55
N ALA A 269 -11.60 -6.27 -14.73
CA ALA A 269 -11.36 -4.93 -14.19
C ALA A 269 -10.10 -4.89 -13.32
N GLN A 270 -9.82 -5.93 -12.55
CA GLN A 270 -8.60 -6.07 -11.74
C GLN A 270 -7.31 -6.04 -12.57
N ILE A 271 -7.31 -6.68 -13.74
CA ILE A 271 -6.13 -6.67 -14.63
C ILE A 271 -5.93 -5.27 -15.22
N VAL A 272 -7.00 -4.65 -15.72
CA VAL A 272 -6.93 -3.28 -16.27
C VAL A 272 -6.52 -2.27 -15.20
N TYR A 273 -7.04 -2.42 -13.98
CA TYR A 273 -6.65 -1.63 -12.83
C TYR A 273 -5.16 -1.77 -12.52
N GLY A 274 -4.64 -3.01 -12.44
CA GLY A 274 -3.22 -3.26 -12.21
C GLY A 274 -2.33 -2.66 -13.31
N ILE A 275 -2.70 -2.85 -14.58
CA ILE A 275 -1.98 -2.25 -15.72
C ILE A 275 -2.01 -0.72 -15.61
N GLY A 276 -3.16 -0.13 -15.30
CA GLY A 276 -3.31 1.32 -15.14
C GLY A 276 -2.42 1.88 -14.02
N CYS A 277 -2.35 1.19 -12.87
CA CYS A 277 -1.44 1.55 -11.79
C CYS A 277 0.02 1.53 -12.25
N GLY A 278 0.42 0.47 -12.98
CA GLY A 278 1.78 0.34 -13.51
C GLY A 278 2.14 1.42 -14.53
N VAL A 279 1.25 1.68 -15.50
CA VAL A 279 1.41 2.71 -16.52
C VAL A 279 1.56 4.09 -15.88
N LEU A 280 0.64 4.46 -14.98
CA LEU A 280 0.70 5.75 -14.29
C LEU A 280 1.96 5.89 -13.44
N THR A 281 2.40 4.81 -12.78
CA THR A 281 3.64 4.83 -12.00
C THR A 281 4.83 5.19 -12.87
N VAL A 282 4.97 4.56 -14.04
CA VAL A 282 6.09 4.84 -14.96
C VAL A 282 6.01 6.25 -15.54
N ILE A 283 4.81 6.69 -15.94
CA ILE A 283 4.61 8.07 -16.44
C ILE A 283 5.05 9.09 -15.38
N ILE A 284 4.60 8.93 -14.14
CA ILE A 284 4.96 9.85 -13.05
C ILE A 284 6.46 9.79 -12.76
N ARG A 285 7.09 8.61 -12.83
CA ARG A 285 8.54 8.47 -12.64
C ARG A 285 9.38 9.15 -13.73
N TYR A 286 8.86 9.19 -14.96
CA TYR A 286 9.62 9.66 -16.12
C TYR A 286 9.45 11.15 -16.39
N PHE A 287 8.26 11.68 -16.13
CA PHE A 287 7.88 13.05 -16.43
C PHE A 287 7.56 13.88 -15.17
N GLY A 288 7.32 13.21 -14.05
CA GLY A 288 7.02 13.88 -12.79
C GLY A 288 8.26 14.37 -12.07
N ILE A 289 8.03 15.25 -11.10
CA ILE A 289 9.06 15.86 -10.26
C ILE A 289 9.55 14.86 -9.19
N PHE A 290 8.69 13.91 -8.81
CA PHE A 290 8.98 12.97 -7.74
C PHE A 290 9.43 11.60 -8.29
N PRO A 291 10.56 11.07 -7.80
CA PRO A 291 11.09 9.78 -8.26
C PRO A 291 10.19 8.61 -7.84
N GLU A 292 9.40 8.77 -6.78
CA GLU A 292 8.40 7.78 -6.35
C GLU A 292 7.00 8.13 -6.89
N GLY A 293 6.49 7.35 -7.85
CA GLY A 293 5.18 7.56 -8.48
C GLY A 293 4.05 6.68 -7.97
N VAL A 294 4.35 5.69 -7.11
CA VAL A 294 3.42 4.60 -6.73
C VAL A 294 2.18 5.12 -6.00
N THR A 295 2.37 6.03 -5.03
CA THR A 295 1.30 6.57 -4.20
C THR A 295 0.21 7.26 -5.02
N TYR A 296 0.61 8.17 -5.89
CA TYR A 296 -0.33 8.92 -6.73
C TYR A 296 -0.96 8.02 -7.79
N ALA A 297 -0.20 7.10 -8.39
CA ALA A 297 -0.73 6.15 -9.36
C ALA A 297 -1.87 5.30 -8.79
N ILE A 298 -1.69 4.74 -7.60
CA ILE A 298 -2.73 3.92 -6.94
C ILE A 298 -3.93 4.79 -6.56
N LEU A 299 -3.71 6.00 -6.00
CA LEU A 299 -4.83 6.89 -5.63
C LEU A 299 -5.68 7.31 -6.83
N ILE A 300 -5.05 7.62 -7.97
CA ILE A 300 -5.76 7.94 -9.22
C ILE A 300 -6.57 6.72 -9.69
N MET A 301 -5.97 5.53 -9.66
CA MET A 301 -6.68 4.32 -10.09
C MET A 301 -7.79 3.90 -9.14
N ASN A 302 -7.66 4.17 -7.84
CA ASN A 302 -8.72 3.97 -6.86
C ASN A 302 -9.96 4.81 -7.22
N ALA A 303 -9.78 6.07 -7.63
CA ALA A 303 -10.88 6.90 -8.12
C ALA A 303 -11.55 6.29 -9.37
N CYS A 304 -10.77 5.64 -10.23
CA CYS A 304 -11.25 4.98 -11.44
C CYS A 304 -11.86 3.58 -11.19
N ALA A 305 -11.71 2.99 -10.00
CA ALA A 305 -12.13 1.61 -9.74
C ALA A 305 -13.62 1.40 -9.99
N TRP A 306 -14.47 2.34 -9.56
CA TRP A 306 -15.91 2.30 -9.84
C TRP A 306 -16.23 2.37 -11.33
N ALA A 307 -15.52 3.23 -12.07
CA ALA A 307 -15.71 3.37 -13.52
C ALA A 307 -15.31 2.08 -14.27
N LEU A 308 -14.25 1.42 -13.81
CA LEU A 308 -13.82 0.13 -14.35
C LEU A 308 -14.87 -0.96 -14.09
N ASP A 309 -15.37 -1.09 -12.86
CA ASP A 309 -16.41 -2.07 -12.54
C ASP A 309 -17.72 -1.82 -13.33
N ARG A 310 -18.02 -0.56 -13.69
CA ARG A 310 -19.15 -0.24 -14.57
C ARG A 310 -18.88 -0.55 -16.05
N ALA A 311 -17.64 -0.39 -16.51
CA ALA A 311 -17.25 -0.66 -17.89
C ALA A 311 -17.23 -2.16 -18.22
N PHE A 312 -16.95 -3.02 -17.24
CA PHE A 312 -16.96 -4.47 -17.43
C PHE A 312 -18.31 -5.07 -17.00
N PRO A 313 -19.08 -5.69 -17.91
CA PRO A 313 -20.37 -6.26 -17.54
C PRO A 313 -20.21 -7.48 -16.63
N ILE A 314 -21.02 -7.53 -15.56
CA ILE A 314 -21.16 -8.72 -14.73
C ILE A 314 -21.69 -9.86 -15.61
N ARG A 315 -20.94 -10.95 -15.74
CA ARG A 315 -21.43 -12.16 -16.40
C ARG A 315 -22.54 -12.77 -15.54
N ARG A 316 -23.79 -12.47 -15.88
CA ARG A 316 -24.96 -13.08 -15.24
C ARG A 316 -25.02 -14.56 -15.63
N PHE A 317 -24.92 -15.45 -14.64
CA PHE A 317 -25.14 -16.88 -14.87
C PHE A 317 -26.60 -17.13 -15.22
N GLY A 318 -26.86 -17.98 -16.22
CA GLY A 318 -28.22 -18.38 -16.63
C GLY A 318 -28.86 -17.53 -17.74
N VAL A 319 -28.18 -16.53 -18.29
CA VAL A 319 -28.67 -15.76 -19.44
C VAL A 319 -28.06 -16.34 -20.73
N VAL A 320 -28.90 -16.63 -21.73
CA VAL A 320 -28.44 -17.07 -23.06
C VAL A 320 -27.48 -16.01 -23.63
N LYS A 321 -26.27 -16.43 -24.04
CA LYS A 321 -25.27 -15.54 -24.65
C LYS A 321 -25.93 -14.77 -25.80
N GLY A 322 -26.12 -13.47 -25.64
CA GLY A 322 -26.69 -12.59 -26.67
C GLY A 322 -27.94 -11.81 -26.27
N GLY A 323 -28.51 -12.03 -25.10
CA GLY A 323 -29.59 -11.19 -24.58
C GLY A 323 -29.05 -9.85 -24.08
N ALA A 324 -28.99 -8.83 -24.94
CA ALA A 324 -28.86 -7.44 -24.51
C ALA A 324 -30.11 -7.04 -23.71
N GLY A 325 -30.10 -7.35 -22.42
CA GLY A 325 -31.11 -6.87 -21.48
C GLY A 325 -30.88 -5.38 -21.25
N LYS A 326 -31.81 -4.56 -21.73
CA LYS A 326 -31.98 -3.16 -21.32
C LYS A 326 -32.05 -3.06 -19.80
#